data_AF-A0A922SVF1-F1
#
_entry.id   AF-A0A922SVF1-F1
#
_cell.length_a   1.000
_cell.length_b   1.000
_cell.length_c   1.000
_cell.angle_alpha   90.00
_cell.angle_beta   90.00
_cell.angle_gamma   90.00
#
_symmetry.space_group_name_H-M   'P 1'
#
loop_
_entity.id
_entity.type
_entity.pdbx_description
1 polymer ?
#
loop_
_entity_poly.entity_id
_entity_poly.type
_entity_poly.pdbx_seq_one_letter_code
_entity_poly.pdbx_strand_id
1 'polypeptide(L)'
;MLSIPGSSCECERLFSELGDLLEPRRRSISPQLLAAIQCDRRWIRARFGSGEVPVKEAISDEEMDAKYANPSEPSELLASAQLAEQANWLSSLSLLIDICDDETQADHLIIKSRLENEDLSWMDRLPRNWQRTVLTIDNDFAKLHEGAKRVDRGRVADVYLRWIIENYNKLPEVIVFLPPENQPRTSGQHIRSEIPKLRARSIQSSGFAPLKCPEVEMCEKLVHPFRSPPYEIRTLDEPMGNVWKQIFGDAKMGGEDLAASPSAEFAVSKAQVQKRSVDEYLKAWTWLNRTPMDDDSAGLVLEYLWPFLFGRDALFCPDFKECECQVYERC
;
A
#
# COMPACT_ATOMS: atom_id res chain seq x y z
N MET A 1 -21.84 -8.04 -12.14
CA MET A 1 -21.50 -9.46 -11.95
C MET A 1 -21.39 -9.68 -10.44
N LEU A 2 -22.37 -10.35 -9.83
CA LEU A 2 -22.45 -10.62 -8.40
C LEU A 2 -21.64 -11.88 -8.10
N SER A 3 -20.44 -11.75 -7.50
CA SER A 3 -19.62 -12.91 -7.11
C SER A 3 -19.09 -12.85 -5.67
N ILE A 4 -19.61 -11.93 -4.84
CA ILE A 4 -19.31 -11.93 -3.41
C ILE A 4 -20.42 -12.73 -2.71
N PRO A 5 -20.13 -13.90 -2.13
CA PRO A 5 -21.13 -14.62 -1.37
C PRO A 5 -21.50 -13.82 -0.10
N GLY A 6 -22.78 -13.54 0.07
CA GLY A 6 -23.32 -12.68 1.13
C GLY A 6 -23.47 -13.36 2.50
N SER A 7 -22.80 -14.49 2.77
CA SER A 7 -23.03 -15.25 4.01
C SER A 7 -21.85 -16.12 4.45
N SER A 8 -21.54 -16.08 5.76
CA SER A 8 -20.63 -17.00 6.44
C SER A 8 -21.13 -18.46 6.48
N CYS A 9 -22.39 -18.72 6.10
CA CYS A 9 -22.97 -20.08 6.05
C CYS A 9 -22.37 -20.96 4.94
N GLU A 10 -21.73 -20.39 3.93
CA GLU A 10 -21.01 -21.20 2.92
C GLU A 10 -19.76 -21.87 3.50
N CYS A 11 -19.13 -21.26 4.51
CA CYS A 11 -18.06 -21.89 5.27
C CYS A 11 -18.58 -23.04 6.14
N GLU A 12 -19.76 -22.91 6.75
CA GLU A 12 -20.37 -23.98 7.56
C GLU A 12 -20.72 -25.23 6.74
N ARG A 13 -21.14 -25.06 5.47
CA ARG A 13 -21.29 -26.20 4.55
C ARG A 13 -19.96 -26.88 4.23
N LEU A 14 -18.88 -26.11 4.11
CA LEU A 14 -17.53 -26.61 3.85
C LEU A 14 -17.02 -27.47 5.02
N PHE A 15 -17.25 -27.00 6.25
CA PHE A 15 -16.92 -27.76 7.46
C PHE A 15 -17.82 -29.00 7.65
N SER A 16 -19.08 -28.94 7.21
CA SER A 16 -20.00 -30.08 7.23
C SER A 16 -19.64 -31.15 6.18
N GLU A 17 -19.25 -30.75 4.96
CA GLU A 17 -18.76 -31.67 3.90
C GLU A 17 -17.42 -32.34 4.29
N LEU A 18 -16.65 -31.70 5.16
CA LEU A 18 -15.42 -32.24 5.74
C LEU A 18 -15.66 -33.06 7.01
N GLY A 19 -16.89 -33.09 7.55
CA GLY A 19 -17.21 -33.76 8.81
C GLY A 19 -16.80 -35.24 8.81
N ASP A 20 -17.09 -35.96 7.72
CA ASP A 20 -16.72 -37.38 7.55
C ASP A 20 -15.19 -37.60 7.49
N LEU A 21 -14.43 -36.58 7.08
CA LEU A 21 -12.96 -36.60 7.06
C LEU A 21 -12.34 -36.16 8.41
N LEU A 22 -13.16 -35.59 9.31
CA LEU A 22 -12.73 -34.94 10.55
C LEU A 22 -13.23 -35.64 11.84
N GLU A 23 -14.26 -36.49 11.80
CA GLU A 23 -14.74 -37.27 12.96
C GLU A 23 -14.27 -38.76 12.97
N PRO A 24 -14.17 -39.43 14.15
CA PRO A 24 -12.86 -39.71 14.72
C PRO A 24 -12.35 -41.15 14.54
N ARG A 25 -11.31 -41.31 13.72
CA ARG A 25 -10.14 -42.17 14.02
C ARG A 25 -8.97 -41.76 13.11
N ARG A 26 -8.06 -40.97 13.69
CA ARG A 26 -6.64 -40.79 13.31
C ARG A 26 -6.28 -41.25 11.89
N ARG A 27 -6.57 -40.43 10.89
CA ARG A 27 -5.70 -40.33 9.71
C ARG A 27 -4.97 -39.02 9.92
N SER A 28 -3.66 -39.05 10.13
CA SER A 28 -2.83 -37.85 10.33
C SER A 28 -2.72 -37.05 9.02
N ILE A 29 -3.86 -36.63 8.48
CA ILE A 29 -3.98 -35.89 7.24
C ILE A 29 -3.60 -34.46 7.56
N SER A 30 -2.57 -33.96 6.89
CA SER A 30 -2.10 -32.61 7.12
C SER A 30 -3.16 -31.60 6.64
N PRO A 31 -3.23 -30.41 7.26
CA PRO A 31 -4.15 -29.34 6.82
C PRO A 31 -3.98 -29.00 5.33
N GLN A 32 -2.77 -29.11 4.80
CA GLN A 32 -2.44 -28.88 3.40
C GLN A 32 -3.09 -29.92 2.47
N LEU A 33 -3.10 -31.20 2.87
CA LEU A 33 -3.70 -32.27 2.09
C LEU A 33 -5.25 -32.17 2.09
N LEU A 34 -5.85 -31.75 3.21
CA LEU A 34 -7.29 -31.47 3.27
C LEU A 34 -7.68 -30.30 2.36
N ALA A 35 -6.89 -29.22 2.37
CA ALA A 35 -7.11 -28.08 1.50
C ALA A 35 -7.00 -28.47 0.01
N ALA A 36 -6.01 -29.27 -0.35
CA ALA A 36 -5.83 -29.77 -1.71
C ALA A 36 -7.02 -30.64 -2.18
N ILE A 37 -7.48 -31.59 -1.36
CA ILE A 37 -8.64 -32.45 -1.66
C ILE A 37 -9.91 -31.60 -1.88
N GLN A 38 -10.10 -30.56 -1.08
CA GLN A 38 -11.24 -29.66 -1.23
C GLN A 38 -11.16 -28.80 -2.49
N CYS A 39 -9.96 -28.36 -2.86
CA CYS A 39 -9.73 -27.62 -4.08
C CYS A 39 -10.07 -28.47 -5.32
N ASP A 40 -9.57 -29.71 -5.36
CA ASP A 40 -9.85 -30.66 -6.46
C ASP A 40 -11.35 -30.98 -6.58
N ARG A 41 -12.03 -31.25 -5.46
CA ARG A 41 -13.48 -31.52 -5.47
C ARG A 41 -14.28 -30.34 -6.03
N ARG A 42 -13.91 -29.11 -5.68
CA ARG A 42 -14.53 -27.90 -6.22
C ARG A 42 -14.22 -27.70 -7.70
N TRP A 43 -12.99 -27.96 -8.13
CA TRP A 43 -12.56 -27.89 -9.52
C TRP A 43 -13.34 -28.85 -10.43
N ILE A 44 -13.50 -30.10 -9.98
CA ILE A 44 -14.29 -31.13 -10.68
C ILE A 44 -15.77 -30.72 -10.73
N ARG A 45 -16.33 -30.25 -9.62
CA ARG A 45 -17.74 -29.80 -9.54
C ARG A 45 -18.01 -28.59 -10.45
N ALA A 46 -17.02 -27.74 -10.65
CA ALA A 46 -17.06 -26.61 -11.57
C ALA A 46 -16.76 -26.99 -13.05
N ARG A 47 -16.56 -28.28 -13.34
CA ARG A 47 -16.31 -28.87 -14.68
C ARG A 47 -15.07 -28.31 -15.41
N PHE A 48 -14.04 -27.87 -14.69
CA PHE A 48 -12.81 -27.34 -15.30
C PHE A 48 -11.76 -28.42 -15.68
N GLY A 49 -12.15 -29.70 -15.86
CA GLY A 49 -11.25 -30.79 -16.25
C GLY A 49 -11.84 -31.69 -17.34
N SER A 50 -11.10 -31.89 -18.43
CA SER A 50 -11.51 -32.69 -19.60
C SER A 50 -11.00 -34.14 -19.51
N GLY A 51 -11.44 -34.87 -18.48
CA GLY A 51 -11.15 -36.29 -18.36
C GLY A 51 -12.12 -36.95 -17.39
N GLU A 52 -12.88 -37.95 -17.85
CA GLU A 52 -13.58 -38.87 -16.99
C GLU A 52 -12.54 -39.67 -16.19
N VAL A 53 -12.18 -39.17 -15.00
CA VAL A 53 -11.50 -40.00 -14.01
C VAL A 53 -12.58 -40.91 -13.43
N PRO A 54 -12.48 -42.25 -13.58
CA PRO A 54 -13.47 -43.15 -13.01
C PRO A 54 -13.41 -43.03 -11.50
N VAL A 55 -14.42 -42.38 -10.91
CA VAL A 55 -14.59 -42.32 -9.47
C VAL A 55 -15.05 -43.70 -9.03
N LYS A 56 -14.10 -44.56 -8.61
CA LYS A 56 -14.45 -45.69 -7.76
C LYS A 56 -14.90 -45.11 -6.43
N GLU A 57 -16.19 -45.23 -6.12
CA GLU A 57 -16.82 -44.66 -4.93
C GLU A 57 -16.28 -45.24 -3.61
N ALA A 58 -15.54 -46.34 -3.66
CA ALA A 58 -14.78 -46.86 -2.53
C ALA A 58 -13.51 -47.59 -3.01
N ILE A 59 -12.37 -47.22 -2.44
CA ILE A 59 -11.13 -48.00 -2.44
C ILE A 59 -11.08 -48.73 -1.10
N SER A 60 -10.91 -50.05 -1.11
CA SER A 60 -10.76 -50.81 0.14
C SER A 60 -9.41 -50.49 0.79
N ASP A 61 -9.31 -50.68 2.11
CA ASP A 61 -8.05 -50.48 2.83
C ASP A 61 -6.92 -51.37 2.25
N GLU A 62 -7.25 -52.56 1.73
CA GLU A 62 -6.32 -53.46 1.02
C GLU A 62 -5.86 -52.90 -0.35
N GLU A 63 -6.75 -52.27 -1.12
CA GLU A 63 -6.38 -51.58 -2.37
C GLU A 63 -5.50 -50.35 -2.09
N MET A 64 -5.71 -49.68 -0.95
CA MET A 64 -4.91 -48.54 -0.52
C MET A 64 -3.49 -48.98 -0.10
N ASP A 65 -3.39 -50.06 0.67
CA ASP A 65 -2.11 -50.64 1.04
C ASP A 65 -1.36 -51.17 -0.19
N ALA A 66 -2.02 -51.79 -1.16
CA ALA A 66 -1.35 -52.24 -2.39
C ALA A 66 -0.79 -51.07 -3.24
N LYS A 67 -1.43 -49.90 -3.18
CA LYS A 67 -1.04 -48.71 -3.96
C LYS A 67 0.07 -47.89 -3.30
N TYR A 68 0.16 -47.95 -1.97
CA TYR A 68 1.07 -47.14 -1.16
C TYR A 68 2.00 -47.95 -0.26
N ALA A 69 1.99 -49.28 -0.34
CA ALA A 69 2.97 -50.11 0.35
C ALA A 69 4.36 -49.78 -0.18
N ASN A 70 5.24 -49.36 0.73
CA ASN A 70 6.66 -49.19 0.48
C ASN A 70 7.24 -50.49 -0.10
N PRO A 71 7.73 -50.50 -1.35
CA PRO A 71 8.62 -51.56 -1.79
C PRO A 71 9.93 -51.36 -1.03
N SER A 72 10.24 -52.28 -0.13
CA SER A 72 11.62 -52.45 0.31
C SER A 72 12.44 -52.81 -0.93
N GLU A 73 13.30 -51.86 -1.32
CA GLU A 73 14.22 -51.81 -2.48
C GLU A 73 13.65 -51.20 -3.78
N PRO A 74 14.18 -50.03 -4.23
CA PRO A 74 13.81 -49.46 -5.52
C PRO A 74 14.66 -50.05 -6.65
N SER A 75 14.02 -50.58 -7.69
CA SER A 75 14.69 -50.76 -8.97
C SER A 75 14.93 -49.39 -9.62
N GLU A 76 16.10 -49.19 -10.22
CA GLU A 76 16.55 -47.90 -10.80
C GLU A 76 15.58 -47.30 -11.83
N LEU A 77 14.69 -48.12 -12.42
CA LEU A 77 13.67 -47.70 -13.38
C LEU A 77 12.44 -47.02 -12.73
N LEU A 78 12.09 -47.36 -11.48
CA LEU A 78 10.94 -46.74 -10.79
C LEU A 78 11.29 -45.38 -10.18
N ALA A 79 12.54 -45.20 -9.74
CA ALA A 79 13.01 -43.94 -9.18
C ALA A 79 12.99 -42.80 -10.21
N SER A 80 13.31 -43.09 -11.48
CA SER A 80 13.31 -42.07 -12.55
C SER A 80 11.89 -41.63 -12.95
N ALA A 81 10.92 -42.55 -12.95
CA ALA A 81 9.52 -42.23 -13.20
C ALA A 81 8.90 -41.39 -12.06
N GLN A 82 9.17 -41.72 -10.81
CA GLN A 82 8.72 -40.95 -9.65
C GLN A 82 9.33 -39.54 -9.58
N LEU A 83 10.59 -39.38 -9.96
CA LEU A 83 11.25 -38.07 -10.03
C LEU A 83 10.68 -37.19 -11.15
N ALA A 84 10.34 -37.79 -12.30
CA ALA A 84 9.70 -37.07 -13.41
C ALA A 84 8.28 -36.61 -13.05
N GLU A 85 7.52 -37.46 -12.36
CA GLU A 85 6.15 -37.17 -11.92
C GLU A 85 6.14 -36.12 -10.79
N GLN A 86 7.09 -36.20 -9.84
CA GLN A 86 7.30 -35.16 -8.81
C GLN A 86 7.72 -33.82 -9.41
N ALA A 87 8.61 -33.81 -10.42
CA ALA A 87 9.02 -32.57 -11.09
C ALA A 87 7.84 -31.91 -11.83
N ASN A 88 6.95 -32.70 -12.42
CA ASN A 88 5.76 -32.20 -13.11
C ASN A 88 4.69 -31.69 -12.11
N TRP A 89 4.59 -32.33 -10.94
CA TRP A 89 3.74 -31.88 -9.85
C TRP A 89 4.24 -30.56 -9.23
N LEU A 90 5.55 -30.42 -9.06
CA LEU A 90 6.18 -29.18 -8.57
C LEU A 90 6.04 -28.01 -9.56
N SER A 91 6.11 -28.26 -10.88
CA SER A 91 5.88 -27.20 -11.87
C SER A 91 4.40 -26.79 -11.97
N SER A 92 3.49 -27.75 -11.81
CA SER A 92 2.05 -27.48 -11.76
C SER A 92 1.66 -26.75 -10.48
N LEU A 93 2.30 -27.07 -9.35
CA LEU A 93 2.18 -26.33 -8.09
C LEU A 93 2.76 -24.93 -8.18
N SER A 94 3.91 -24.71 -8.83
CA SER A 94 4.42 -23.35 -9.04
C SER A 94 3.48 -22.52 -9.90
N LEU A 95 2.89 -23.13 -10.94
CA LEU A 95 1.88 -22.48 -11.77
C LEU A 95 0.60 -22.16 -10.98
N LEU A 96 0.19 -23.04 -10.07
CA LEU A 96 -0.97 -22.82 -9.20
C LEU A 96 -0.70 -21.82 -8.08
N ILE A 97 0.52 -21.73 -7.57
CA ILE A 97 0.94 -20.67 -6.64
C ILE A 97 0.91 -19.33 -7.36
N ASP A 98 1.41 -19.25 -8.60
CA ASP A 98 1.33 -18.03 -9.43
C ASP A 98 -0.13 -17.64 -9.76
N ILE A 99 -1.04 -18.61 -9.94
CA ILE A 99 -2.47 -18.38 -10.20
C ILE A 99 -3.22 -17.97 -8.92
N CYS A 100 -2.85 -18.52 -7.77
CA CYS A 100 -3.42 -18.16 -6.46
C CYS A 100 -2.86 -16.84 -5.91
N ASP A 101 -1.66 -16.42 -6.33
CA ASP A 101 -1.10 -15.09 -6.03
C ASP A 101 -1.76 -13.96 -6.83
N ASP A 102 -2.56 -14.26 -7.88
CA ASP A 102 -3.34 -13.26 -8.62
C ASP A 102 -4.58 -12.74 -7.84
N GLU A 103 -4.87 -13.34 -6.66
CA GLU A 103 -5.79 -12.79 -5.64
C GLU A 103 -5.06 -12.09 -4.47
N THR A 104 -3.80 -11.67 -4.66
CA THR A 104 -3.19 -10.70 -3.74
C THR A 104 -3.85 -9.33 -3.94
N GLN A 105 -4.67 -8.98 -2.97
CA GLN A 105 -5.23 -7.63 -2.76
C GLN A 105 -4.18 -6.56 -3.09
N ALA A 106 -4.39 -5.81 -4.18
CA ALA A 106 -3.36 -4.95 -4.79
C ALA A 106 -2.38 -4.31 -3.80
N ASP A 107 -1.09 -4.62 -3.98
CA ASP A 107 -0.01 -4.20 -3.07
C ASP A 107 0.20 -2.68 -3.05
N HIS A 108 -0.28 -1.97 -4.07
CA HIS A 108 -0.10 -0.53 -4.22
C HIS A 108 -1.43 0.22 -4.35
N LEU A 109 -1.56 1.33 -3.63
CA LEU A 109 -2.73 2.19 -3.66
C LEU A 109 -2.36 3.63 -3.95
N ILE A 110 -3.09 4.25 -4.88
CA ILE A 110 -3.00 5.67 -5.14
C ILE A 110 -4.13 6.37 -4.41
N ILE A 111 -3.78 7.33 -3.55
CA ILE A 111 -4.68 8.29 -2.95
C ILE A 111 -4.59 9.58 -3.77
N LYS A 112 -5.56 9.74 -4.68
CA LYS A 112 -5.65 10.91 -5.55
C LYS A 112 -6.63 11.90 -4.94
N SER A 113 -6.12 13.02 -4.45
CA SER A 113 -6.95 14.19 -4.19
C SER A 113 -7.21 14.92 -5.50
N ARG A 114 -8.45 15.37 -5.72
CA ARG A 114 -8.86 16.01 -6.97
C ARG A 114 -9.72 17.24 -6.76
N LEU A 115 -9.70 18.15 -7.73
CA LEU A 115 -10.74 19.16 -7.89
C LEU A 115 -11.92 18.58 -8.67
N GLU A 116 -13.12 19.16 -8.53
CA GLU A 116 -14.36 18.66 -9.13
C GLU A 116 -14.27 18.39 -10.65
N ASN A 117 -13.55 19.25 -11.37
CA ASN A 117 -13.44 19.21 -12.83
C ASN A 117 -12.12 18.61 -13.36
N GLU A 118 -11.37 17.92 -12.51
CA GLU A 118 -10.09 17.33 -12.91
C GLU A 118 -10.28 16.03 -13.73
N ASP A 119 -9.57 15.92 -14.86
CA ASP A 119 -9.54 14.71 -15.69
C ASP A 119 -8.75 13.58 -15.02
N LEU A 120 -9.46 12.49 -14.70
CA LEU A 120 -8.86 11.28 -14.12
C LEU A 120 -8.91 10.06 -15.05
N SER A 121 -9.25 10.23 -16.34
CA SER A 121 -9.34 9.12 -17.31
C SER A 121 -8.02 8.36 -17.48
N TRP A 122 -6.89 8.97 -17.12
CA TRP A 122 -5.59 8.33 -17.13
C TRP A 122 -5.43 7.24 -16.05
N MET A 123 -6.15 7.35 -14.93
CA MET A 123 -6.10 6.36 -13.86
C MET A 123 -6.75 5.04 -14.28
N ASP A 124 -7.63 5.05 -15.31
CA ASP A 124 -8.22 3.85 -15.91
C ASP A 124 -7.23 3.02 -16.72
N ARG A 125 -6.10 3.61 -17.10
CA ARG A 125 -5.04 2.95 -17.86
C ARG A 125 -3.92 2.41 -16.98
N LEU A 126 -4.03 2.57 -15.66
CA LEU A 126 -3.05 2.02 -14.73
C LEU A 126 -3.15 0.48 -14.69
N PRO A 127 -2.01 -0.23 -14.50
CA PRO A 127 -2.04 -1.68 -14.39
C PRO A 127 -2.85 -2.15 -13.16
N ARG A 128 -3.38 -3.38 -13.19
CA ARG A 128 -4.33 -3.90 -12.18
C ARG A 128 -3.76 -3.96 -10.75
N ASN A 129 -2.45 -4.04 -10.60
CA ASN A 129 -1.77 -4.02 -9.31
C ASN A 129 -1.77 -2.63 -8.63
N TRP A 130 -2.31 -1.61 -9.30
CA TRP A 130 -2.55 -0.29 -8.73
C TRP A 130 -4.03 -0.11 -8.41
N GLN A 131 -4.36 -0.17 -7.12
CA GLN A 131 -5.65 0.33 -6.65
C GLN A 131 -5.66 1.86 -6.63
N ARG A 132 -6.86 2.43 -6.61
CA ARG A 132 -7.06 3.88 -6.56
C ARG A 132 -8.21 4.26 -5.65
N THR A 133 -7.98 5.29 -4.84
CA THR A 133 -8.99 6.01 -4.08
C THR A 133 -8.94 7.47 -4.52
N VAL A 134 -10.08 8.00 -4.94
CA VAL A 134 -10.21 9.39 -5.39
C VAL A 134 -11.01 10.17 -4.36
N LEU A 135 -10.42 11.23 -3.82
CA LEU A 135 -11.03 12.09 -2.81
C LEU A 135 -11.19 13.49 -3.41
N THR A 136 -12.42 13.98 -3.47
CA THR A 136 -12.72 15.28 -4.08
C THR A 136 -12.61 16.36 -3.01
N ILE A 137 -11.82 17.40 -3.29
CA ILE A 137 -11.73 18.62 -2.49
C ILE A 137 -12.68 19.63 -3.12
N ASP A 138 -13.58 20.18 -2.32
CA ASP A 138 -14.52 21.21 -2.75
C ASP A 138 -13.79 22.56 -3.01
N ASN A 139 -14.27 23.31 -4.00
CA ASN A 139 -13.66 24.56 -4.47
C ASN A 139 -14.17 25.80 -3.70
N ASP A 140 -15.31 25.72 -2.99
CA ASP A 140 -16.03 26.87 -2.44
C ASP A 140 -15.53 27.35 -1.05
N PHE A 141 -14.38 26.86 -0.62
CA PHE A 141 -13.85 27.06 0.74
C PHE A 141 -13.26 28.44 1.03
N ALA A 142 -13.15 29.32 0.03
CA ALA A 142 -12.69 30.70 0.22
C ALA A 142 -13.69 31.59 1.00
N LYS A 143 -14.91 31.12 1.30
CA LYS A 143 -15.95 31.90 2.00
C LYS A 143 -15.93 31.65 3.51
N LEU A 144 -14.96 32.25 4.20
CA LEU A 144 -14.97 32.44 5.65
C LEU A 144 -16.08 33.43 6.03
N HIS A 145 -17.28 32.91 6.34
CA HIS A 145 -18.34 33.67 7.01
C HIS A 145 -18.81 32.92 8.26
N GLU A 146 -19.26 33.68 9.26
CA GLU A 146 -19.79 33.16 10.52
C GLU A 146 -20.98 32.21 10.23
N GLY A 147 -20.83 30.91 10.55
CA GLY A 147 -21.84 29.87 10.26
C GLY A 147 -21.53 28.94 9.07
N ALA A 148 -20.39 29.07 8.39
CA ALA A 148 -19.97 28.10 7.37
C ALA A 148 -19.74 26.70 7.98
N LYS A 149 -20.33 25.66 7.37
CA LYS A 149 -20.05 24.26 7.71
C LYS A 149 -18.58 23.95 7.40
N ARG A 150 -17.97 23.15 8.28
CA ARG A 150 -16.55 22.76 8.35
C ARG A 150 -15.87 22.75 6.96
N VAL A 151 -14.96 23.69 6.76
CA VAL A 151 -14.15 23.90 5.55
C VAL A 151 -12.91 23.01 5.65
N ASP A 152 -12.52 22.32 4.58
CA ASP A 152 -11.36 21.40 4.52
C ASP A 152 -10.02 22.14 4.77
N ARG A 153 -9.70 22.36 6.06
CA ARG A 153 -8.49 23.08 6.51
C ARG A 153 -7.23 22.43 5.99
N GLY A 154 -6.34 23.20 5.35
CA GLY A 154 -5.10 22.66 4.76
C GLY A 154 -5.27 21.88 3.45
N ARG A 155 -6.48 21.87 2.88
CA ARG A 155 -6.80 21.28 1.56
C ARG A 155 -6.34 19.83 1.44
N VAL A 156 -5.30 19.59 0.64
CA VAL A 156 -4.72 18.27 0.36
C VAL A 156 -4.23 17.59 1.64
N ALA A 157 -3.71 18.37 2.59
CA ALA A 157 -3.10 17.83 3.79
C ALA A 157 -4.14 17.18 4.73
N ASP A 158 -5.33 17.78 4.86
CA ASP A 158 -6.42 17.18 5.64
C ASP A 158 -6.93 15.90 4.99
N VAL A 159 -7.08 15.87 3.66
CA VAL A 159 -7.47 14.66 2.91
C VAL A 159 -6.52 13.51 3.21
N TYR A 160 -5.20 13.76 3.18
CA TYR A 160 -4.20 12.72 3.43
C TYR A 160 -4.23 12.24 4.86
N LEU A 161 -4.24 13.15 5.84
CA LEU A 161 -4.26 12.79 7.26
C LEU A 161 -5.52 12.01 7.61
N ARG A 162 -6.70 12.47 7.16
CA ARG A 162 -7.98 11.80 7.40
C ARG A 162 -7.96 10.39 6.83
N TRP A 163 -7.49 10.22 5.59
CA TRP A 163 -7.38 8.90 4.97
C TRP A 163 -6.43 7.98 5.75
N ILE A 164 -5.24 8.46 6.15
CA ILE A 164 -4.27 7.69 6.94
C ILE A 164 -4.92 7.26 8.26
N ILE A 165 -5.58 8.17 8.98
CA ILE A 165 -6.19 7.90 10.28
C ILE A 165 -7.31 6.86 10.16
N GLU A 166 -8.20 7.02 9.19
CA GLU A 166 -9.35 6.13 8.97
C GLU A 166 -8.94 4.72 8.51
N ASN A 167 -7.80 4.60 7.81
CA ASN A 167 -7.33 3.35 7.21
C ASN A 167 -6.09 2.77 7.90
N TYR A 168 -5.64 3.34 9.02
CA TYR A 168 -4.35 3.06 9.66
C TYR A 168 -4.06 1.57 9.91
N ASN A 169 -5.10 0.78 10.21
CA ASN A 169 -4.99 -0.66 10.48
C ASN A 169 -5.13 -1.55 9.23
N LYS A 170 -5.41 -0.97 8.06
CA LYS A 170 -5.68 -1.67 6.78
C LYS A 170 -4.91 -1.05 5.62
N LEU A 171 -3.71 -0.55 5.91
CA LEU A 171 -2.87 0.11 4.91
C LEU A 171 -2.31 -0.92 3.89
N PRO A 172 -2.25 -0.55 2.60
CA PRO A 172 -1.58 -1.33 1.56
C PRO A 172 -0.07 -1.15 1.65
N GLU A 173 0.70 -2.08 1.08
CA GLU A 173 2.16 -2.12 1.23
C GLU A 173 2.87 -0.85 0.75
N VAL A 174 2.41 -0.26 -0.35
CA VAL A 174 2.85 1.06 -0.83
C VAL A 174 1.63 1.96 -1.06
N ILE A 175 1.72 3.19 -0.53
CA ILE A 175 0.71 4.23 -0.71
C ILE A 175 1.34 5.39 -1.47
N VAL A 176 0.68 5.84 -2.53
CA VAL A 176 1.09 7.00 -3.34
C VAL A 176 0.07 8.10 -3.16
N PHE A 177 0.52 9.25 -2.67
CA PHE A 177 -0.31 10.43 -2.44
C PHE A 177 -0.12 11.43 -3.57
N LEU A 178 -1.21 11.79 -4.26
CA LEU A 178 -1.19 12.70 -5.40
C LEU A 178 -2.14 13.91 -5.17
N PRO A 179 -1.61 15.15 -5.25
CA PRO A 179 -2.41 16.37 -5.13
C PRO A 179 -3.20 16.63 -6.42
N PRO A 180 -4.17 17.57 -6.44
CA PRO A 180 -4.76 18.03 -7.68
C PRO A 180 -3.69 18.54 -8.66
N GLU A 181 -3.92 18.35 -9.94
CA GLU A 181 -3.01 18.84 -10.97
C GLU A 181 -3.09 20.37 -11.06
N ASN A 182 -2.14 21.06 -10.43
CA ASN A 182 -2.19 22.52 -10.33
C ASN A 182 -1.41 23.27 -11.43
N GLN A 183 -0.54 22.64 -12.22
CA GLN A 183 0.15 23.28 -13.37
C GLN A 183 0.63 22.26 -14.43
N PRO A 184 0.73 22.65 -15.71
CA PRO A 184 1.48 21.89 -16.70
C PRO A 184 2.95 21.82 -16.27
N ARG A 185 3.44 20.61 -15.97
CA ARG A 185 4.86 20.40 -15.67
C ARG A 185 5.70 20.88 -16.84
N THR A 186 6.60 21.83 -16.59
CA THR A 186 7.49 22.43 -17.58
C THR A 186 8.59 21.47 -18.05
N SER A 187 8.79 20.36 -17.35
CA SER A 187 9.64 19.24 -17.76
C SER A 187 8.77 18.06 -18.19
N GLY A 188 9.09 17.42 -19.31
CA GLY A 188 8.30 16.34 -19.95
C GLY A 188 8.08 15.04 -19.14
N GLN A 189 8.08 15.10 -17.81
CA GLN A 189 7.74 14.02 -16.89
C GLN A 189 6.34 14.26 -16.29
N HIS A 190 5.30 13.78 -16.97
CA HIS A 190 3.95 13.76 -16.41
C HIS A 190 3.82 12.64 -15.38
N ILE A 191 3.32 12.91 -14.18
CA ILE A 191 3.17 11.87 -13.12
C ILE A 191 2.39 10.67 -13.64
N ARG A 192 1.41 10.94 -14.51
CA ARG A 192 0.61 9.95 -15.23
C ARG A 192 1.45 8.87 -15.92
N SER A 193 2.59 9.22 -16.51
CA SER A 193 3.53 8.29 -17.17
C SER A 193 4.60 7.71 -16.25
N GLU A 194 4.72 8.24 -15.03
CA GLU A 194 5.76 7.89 -14.06
C GLU A 194 5.27 6.89 -13.01
N ILE A 195 3.99 6.95 -12.62
CA ILE A 195 3.38 5.99 -11.67
C ILE A 195 3.66 4.53 -12.04
N PRO A 196 3.48 4.06 -13.30
CA PRO A 196 3.76 2.67 -13.65
C PRO A 196 5.23 2.28 -13.53
N LYS A 197 6.15 3.25 -13.49
CA LYS A 197 7.60 3.05 -13.40
C LYS A 197 8.11 3.10 -11.95
N LEU A 198 7.26 3.39 -10.98
CA LEU A 198 7.66 3.49 -9.59
C LEU A 198 8.20 2.17 -9.06
N ARG A 199 9.36 2.25 -8.40
CA ARG A 199 9.96 1.10 -7.72
C ARG A 199 9.34 0.87 -6.34
N ALA A 200 8.26 0.11 -6.28
CA ALA A 200 7.64 -0.25 -5.01
C ALA A 200 8.63 -0.85 -3.98
N ARG A 201 9.52 -1.75 -4.42
CA ARG A 201 10.56 -2.35 -3.56
C ARG A 201 11.53 -1.31 -2.98
N SER A 202 11.89 -0.29 -3.75
CA SER A 202 12.75 0.81 -3.31
C SER A 202 12.03 1.70 -2.29
N ILE A 203 10.73 1.94 -2.50
CA ILE A 203 9.90 2.70 -1.56
C ILE A 203 9.69 1.91 -0.26
N GLN A 204 9.51 0.58 -0.34
CA GLN A 204 9.41 -0.29 0.83
C GLN A 204 10.69 -0.28 1.66
N SER A 205 11.86 -0.40 1.02
CA SER A 205 13.15 -0.43 1.72
C SER A 205 13.53 0.94 2.29
N SER A 206 13.32 2.01 1.52
CA SER A 206 13.65 3.37 1.95
C SER A 206 12.61 3.93 2.93
N GLY A 207 11.35 3.51 2.83
CA GLY A 207 10.20 3.92 3.64
C GLY A 207 9.40 5.10 3.08
N PHE A 208 10.08 6.07 2.44
CA PHE A 208 9.48 7.31 1.93
C PHE A 208 10.23 7.79 0.68
N ALA A 209 9.49 8.25 -0.34
CA ALA A 209 10.08 8.79 -1.56
C ALA A 209 9.28 10.00 -2.07
N PRO A 210 9.92 11.16 -2.31
CA PRO A 210 9.28 12.22 -3.10
C PRO A 210 9.15 11.75 -4.55
N LEU A 211 8.00 11.99 -5.21
CA LEU A 211 7.87 11.64 -6.64
C LEU A 211 8.38 12.78 -7.53
N LYS A 212 8.48 13.99 -6.98
CA LYS A 212 9.21 15.11 -7.57
C LYS A 212 10.59 15.19 -6.90
N CYS A 213 11.62 14.73 -7.60
CA CYS A 213 12.98 14.83 -7.12
C CYS A 213 13.40 16.32 -7.00
N PRO A 214 14.03 16.72 -5.88
CA PRO A 214 14.34 18.12 -5.63
C PRO A 214 15.48 18.59 -6.52
N GLU A 215 15.34 19.80 -7.05
CA GLU A 215 16.47 20.55 -7.62
C GLU A 215 17.25 21.24 -6.50
N VAL A 216 18.54 21.49 -6.70
CA VAL A 216 19.45 22.07 -5.68
C VAL A 216 18.87 23.37 -5.09
N GLU A 217 18.34 24.24 -5.94
CA GLU A 217 17.75 25.53 -5.56
C GLU A 217 16.54 25.41 -4.62
N MET A 218 15.79 24.31 -4.70
CA MET A 218 14.63 24.06 -3.83
C MET A 218 15.09 23.75 -2.40
N CYS A 219 16.28 23.18 -2.24
CA CYS A 219 16.84 22.80 -0.95
C CYS A 219 17.69 23.88 -0.29
N GLU A 220 18.14 24.88 -1.03
CA GLU A 220 18.85 26.04 -0.48
C GLU A 220 17.92 27.00 0.30
N LYS A 221 16.60 26.89 0.10
CA LYS A 221 15.57 27.67 0.81
C LYS A 221 15.24 27.06 2.17
N LEU A 222 16.23 27.07 3.07
CA LEU A 222 16.08 26.60 4.44
C LEU A 222 15.04 27.41 5.23
N VAL A 223 14.13 26.70 5.87
CA VAL A 223 13.30 27.23 6.96
C VAL A 223 14.11 27.08 8.25
N HIS A 224 14.12 28.10 9.10
CA HIS A 224 14.84 28.08 10.39
C HIS A 224 13.85 28.21 11.55
N PRO A 225 13.19 27.12 11.98
CA PRO A 225 12.08 27.17 12.91
C PRO A 225 12.39 27.76 14.29
N PHE A 226 13.67 27.72 14.69
CA PHE A 226 14.12 28.15 16.02
C PHE A 226 15.06 29.36 15.98
N ARG A 227 15.13 30.08 14.85
CA ARG A 227 15.99 31.26 14.71
C ARG A 227 15.65 32.33 15.74
N SER A 228 16.68 32.90 16.35
CA SER A 228 16.57 34.07 17.24
C SER A 228 17.62 35.13 16.84
N PRO A 229 17.21 36.37 16.50
CA PRO A 229 15.84 36.88 16.41
C PRO A 229 15.08 36.35 15.17
N PRO A 230 13.73 36.31 15.20
CA PRO A 230 12.93 36.00 14.02
C PRO A 230 13.27 36.94 12.85
N TYR A 231 13.31 36.41 11.63
CA TYR A 231 13.50 37.23 10.44
C TYR A 231 12.14 37.50 9.79
N GLU A 232 11.59 38.70 9.95
CA GLU A 232 10.21 39.06 9.61
C GLU A 232 9.81 38.76 8.15
N ILE A 233 10.76 38.77 7.22
CA ILE A 233 10.52 38.48 5.80
C ILE A 233 10.29 36.97 5.55
N ARG A 234 10.77 36.11 6.46
CA ARG A 234 10.57 34.66 6.39
C ARG A 234 9.34 34.25 7.18
N THR A 235 8.19 34.39 6.52
CA THR A 235 6.85 34.17 7.08
C THR A 235 6.60 32.76 7.61
N LEU A 236 7.43 31.76 7.25
CA LEU A 236 7.30 30.38 7.72
C LEU A 236 8.20 30.02 8.91
N ASP A 237 9.28 30.77 9.19
CA ASP A 237 10.26 30.42 10.23
C ASP A 237 9.60 30.38 11.62
N GLU A 238 9.00 31.49 12.05
CA GLU A 238 8.37 31.60 13.38
C GLU A 238 7.13 30.66 13.54
N PRO A 239 6.20 30.59 12.57
CA PRO A 239 5.10 29.63 12.66
C PRO A 239 5.60 28.20 12.75
N MET A 240 6.59 27.79 11.95
CA MET A 240 7.08 26.40 11.92
C MET A 240 7.61 25.94 13.28
N GLY A 241 8.33 26.77 14.04
CA GLY A 241 8.83 26.41 15.37
C GLY A 241 7.71 26.14 16.38
N ASN A 242 6.65 26.95 16.32
CA ASN A 242 5.46 26.78 17.16
C ASN A 242 4.64 25.55 16.73
N VAL A 243 4.50 25.32 15.43
CA VAL A 243 3.81 24.14 14.88
C VAL A 243 4.54 22.86 15.26
N TRP A 244 5.87 22.86 15.15
CA TRP A 244 6.70 21.71 15.52
C TRP A 244 6.43 21.25 16.94
N LYS A 245 6.46 22.18 17.90
CA LYS A 245 6.18 21.88 19.32
C LYS A 245 4.76 21.35 19.52
N GLN A 246 3.78 21.84 18.77
CA GLN A 246 2.39 21.38 18.89
C GLN A 246 2.19 19.96 18.32
N ILE A 247 2.84 19.63 17.20
CA ILE A 247 2.68 18.32 16.55
C ILE A 247 3.59 17.26 17.20
N PHE A 248 4.86 17.61 17.44
CA PHE A 248 5.90 16.65 17.85
C PHE A 248 6.35 16.81 19.30
N GLY A 249 5.87 17.82 20.04
CA GLY A 249 6.29 18.06 21.43
C GLY A 249 7.79 18.35 21.53
N ASP A 250 8.47 17.63 22.42
CA ASP A 250 9.91 17.74 22.67
C ASP A 250 10.77 16.90 21.71
N ALA A 251 10.17 16.32 20.66
CA ALA A 251 10.93 15.56 19.67
C ALA A 251 12.01 16.46 19.05
N LYS A 252 13.26 15.98 19.12
CA LYS A 252 14.39 16.69 18.55
C LYS A 252 14.28 16.66 17.02
N MET A 253 14.31 17.85 16.41
CA MET A 253 14.37 18.04 14.96
C MET A 253 15.69 17.53 14.37
N GLY A 254 16.73 17.37 15.20
CA GLY A 254 18.07 16.96 14.75
C GLY A 254 18.95 18.13 14.29
N GLY A 255 18.39 19.35 14.23
CA GLY A 255 19.09 20.59 13.89
C GLY A 255 18.23 21.83 14.16
N GLU A 256 18.73 23.01 13.79
CA GLU A 256 18.01 24.30 13.85
C GLU A 256 17.21 24.61 12.57
N ASP A 257 17.46 23.81 11.53
CA ASP A 257 17.04 24.08 10.16
C ASP A 257 16.17 22.93 9.65
N LEU A 258 15.18 23.29 8.83
CA LEU A 258 14.33 22.38 8.09
C LEU A 258 14.61 22.60 6.60
N ALA A 259 15.08 21.54 5.94
CA ALA A 259 15.39 21.52 4.52
C ALA A 259 14.65 20.36 3.90
N ALA A 260 13.54 20.65 3.23
CA ALA A 260 12.85 19.71 2.38
C ALA A 260 12.27 20.50 1.21
N SER A 261 12.25 19.88 0.02
CA SER A 261 11.44 20.41 -1.08
C SER A 261 9.97 20.19 -0.69
N PRO A 262 9.19 21.26 -0.47
CA PRO A 262 7.78 21.11 -0.11
C PRO A 262 7.04 20.48 -1.30
N SER A 263 6.40 19.35 -1.04
CA SER A 263 5.63 18.62 -2.04
C SER A 263 4.52 17.82 -1.37
N ALA A 264 3.30 17.96 -1.89
CA ALA A 264 2.17 17.09 -1.56
C ALA A 264 2.12 15.80 -2.40
N GLU A 265 3.19 15.51 -3.15
CA GLU A 265 3.33 14.35 -4.02
C GLU A 265 4.49 13.47 -3.55
N PHE A 266 4.15 12.29 -3.01
CA PHE A 266 5.11 11.35 -2.44
C PHE A 266 4.54 9.93 -2.38
N ALA A 267 5.42 8.95 -2.19
CA ALA A 267 5.08 7.59 -1.85
C ALA A 267 5.64 7.21 -0.47
N VAL A 268 4.91 6.36 0.24
CA VAL A 268 5.29 5.89 1.57
C VAL A 268 4.91 4.41 1.71
N SER A 269 5.74 3.64 2.41
CA SER A 269 5.42 2.25 2.72
C SER A 269 4.53 2.14 3.95
N LYS A 270 3.69 1.11 4.00
CA LYS A 270 2.90 0.75 5.19
C LYS A 270 3.74 0.71 6.46
N ALA A 271 4.86 -0.01 6.39
CA ALA A 271 5.77 -0.17 7.50
C ALA A 271 6.27 1.18 7.99
N GLN A 272 6.51 2.13 7.09
CA GLN A 272 6.95 3.47 7.45
C GLN A 272 5.85 4.32 8.08
N VAL A 273 4.61 4.24 7.59
CA VAL A 273 3.45 4.89 8.23
C VAL A 273 3.25 4.35 9.65
N GLN A 274 3.37 3.04 9.84
CA GLN A 274 3.12 2.39 11.13
C GLN A 274 4.25 2.52 12.15
N LYS A 275 5.39 3.13 11.79
CA LYS A 275 6.43 3.50 12.77
C LYS A 275 5.96 4.58 13.73
N ARG A 276 4.97 5.39 13.35
CA ARG A 276 4.31 6.37 14.22
C ARG A 276 2.93 5.89 14.57
N SER A 277 2.52 6.11 15.81
CA SER A 277 1.16 5.78 16.25
C SER A 277 0.11 6.62 15.50
N VAL A 278 -1.11 6.09 15.39
CA VAL A 278 -2.25 6.85 14.85
C VAL A 278 -2.49 8.17 15.60
N ASP A 279 -2.19 8.21 16.91
CA ASP A 279 -2.32 9.40 17.75
C ASP A 279 -1.37 10.54 17.31
N GLU A 280 -0.20 10.23 16.75
CA GLU A 280 0.71 11.25 16.20
C GLU A 280 0.13 11.88 14.93
N TYR A 281 -0.51 11.10 14.07
CA TYR A 281 -1.25 11.62 12.91
C TYR A 281 -2.46 12.46 13.36
N LEU A 282 -3.17 12.03 14.42
CA LEU A 282 -4.25 12.79 15.03
C LEU A 282 -3.79 14.13 15.61
N LYS A 283 -2.57 14.24 16.16
CA LYS A 283 -2.00 15.53 16.60
C LYS A 283 -1.80 16.48 15.44
N ALA A 284 -1.21 16.01 14.33
CA ALA A 284 -1.03 16.82 13.12
C ALA A 284 -2.39 17.28 12.56
N TRP A 285 -3.37 16.38 12.49
CA TRP A 285 -4.73 16.71 12.05
C TRP A 285 -5.45 17.68 13.00
N THR A 286 -5.29 17.49 14.31
CA THR A 286 -5.88 18.37 15.32
C THR A 286 -5.30 19.77 15.24
N TRP A 287 -3.98 19.89 15.05
CA TRP A 287 -3.32 21.17 14.78
C TRP A 287 -3.89 21.82 13.53
N LEU A 288 -3.93 21.09 12.41
CA LEU A 288 -4.41 21.59 11.13
C LEU A 288 -5.85 22.12 11.21
N ASN A 289 -6.72 21.44 11.96
CA ASN A 289 -8.12 21.83 12.12
C ASN A 289 -8.34 22.93 13.18
N ARG A 290 -7.31 23.33 13.95
CA ARG A 290 -7.40 24.37 15.00
C ARG A 290 -6.53 25.60 14.71
N THR A 291 -5.61 25.51 13.76
CA THR A 291 -4.69 26.59 13.45
C THR A 291 -5.44 27.84 12.95
N PRO A 292 -5.03 29.05 13.36
CA PRO A 292 -5.57 30.30 12.81
C PRO A 292 -5.01 30.63 11.41
N MET A 293 -4.03 29.87 10.92
CA MET A 293 -3.44 30.05 9.59
C MET A 293 -4.50 29.84 8.49
N ASP A 294 -4.32 30.51 7.36
CA ASP A 294 -5.09 30.21 6.16
C ASP A 294 -4.72 28.83 5.61
N ASP A 295 -5.60 28.25 4.78
CA ASP A 295 -5.47 26.87 4.35
C ASP A 295 -4.26 26.63 3.44
N ASP A 296 -3.81 27.64 2.69
CA ASP A 296 -2.61 27.53 1.85
C ASP A 296 -1.36 27.49 2.71
N SER A 297 -1.23 28.43 3.66
CA SER A 297 -0.10 28.45 4.58
C SER A 297 -0.05 27.20 5.47
N ALA A 298 -1.21 26.74 5.96
CA ALA A 298 -1.29 25.54 6.80
C ALA A 298 -0.96 24.25 6.01
N GLY A 299 -1.44 24.15 4.77
CA GLY A 299 -1.11 23.04 3.86
C GLY A 299 0.39 23.01 3.55
N LEU A 300 0.99 24.15 3.23
CA LEU A 300 2.42 24.28 2.93
C LEU A 300 3.29 23.86 4.13
N VAL A 301 2.87 24.19 5.36
CA VAL A 301 3.58 23.71 6.56
C VAL A 301 3.61 22.18 6.60
N LEU A 302 2.51 21.48 6.29
CA LEU A 302 2.54 20.02 6.25
C LEU A 302 3.33 19.46 5.07
N GLU A 303 3.38 20.15 3.93
CA GLU A 303 4.25 19.76 2.81
C GLU A 303 5.73 19.70 3.23
N TYR A 304 6.18 20.66 4.05
CA TYR A 304 7.53 20.62 4.63
C TYR A 304 7.71 19.49 5.67
N LEU A 305 6.64 19.11 6.35
CA LEU A 305 6.69 18.13 7.44
C LEU A 305 6.49 16.68 6.98
N TRP A 306 5.97 16.41 5.78
CA TRP A 306 5.76 15.03 5.31
C TRP A 306 7.00 14.14 5.41
N PRO A 307 8.20 14.56 4.94
CA PRO A 307 9.39 13.73 5.06
C PRO A 307 9.67 13.35 6.52
N PHE A 308 9.56 14.30 7.45
CA PHE A 308 9.81 14.06 8.87
C PHE A 308 8.71 13.21 9.54
N LEU A 309 7.44 13.44 9.19
CA LEU A 309 6.32 12.59 9.60
C LEU A 309 6.56 11.14 9.18
N PHE A 310 7.14 10.92 8.00
CA PHE A 310 7.50 9.61 7.48
C PHE A 310 8.97 9.22 7.70
N GLY A 311 9.57 9.73 8.78
CA GLY A 311 10.82 9.20 9.35
C GLY A 311 12.10 9.59 8.61
N ARG A 312 12.07 10.66 7.81
CA ARG A 312 13.28 11.34 7.35
C ARG A 312 13.75 12.36 8.38
N ASP A 313 15.02 12.76 8.25
CA ASP A 313 15.58 13.85 9.03
C ASP A 313 14.94 15.19 8.62
N ALA A 314 14.99 16.18 9.50
CA ALA A 314 14.52 17.54 9.19
C ALA A 314 15.29 18.18 8.01
N LEU A 315 16.53 17.74 7.80
CA LEU A 315 17.33 18.05 6.62
C LEU A 315 17.24 16.88 5.64
N PHE A 316 16.17 16.82 4.86
CA PHE A 316 15.94 15.80 3.83
C PHE A 316 15.92 16.43 2.43
N CYS A 317 17.09 16.47 1.80
CA CYS A 317 17.26 16.83 0.40
C CYS A 317 18.19 15.82 -0.29
N PRO A 318 17.66 14.73 -0.86
CA PRO A 318 18.46 13.81 -1.66
C PRO A 318 18.99 14.50 -2.93
N ASP A 319 20.14 14.05 -3.44
CA ASP A 319 20.62 14.47 -4.76
C ASP A 319 19.60 14.09 -5.84
N PHE A 320 19.46 14.94 -6.86
CA PHE A 320 18.49 14.74 -7.93
C PHE A 320 18.67 13.39 -8.64
N LYS A 321 19.91 13.02 -9.00
CA LYS A 321 20.19 11.77 -9.71
C LYS A 321 19.99 10.56 -8.80
N GLU A 322 20.39 10.67 -7.53
CA GLU A 322 20.14 9.61 -6.56
C GLU A 322 18.63 9.37 -6.39
N CYS A 323 17.84 10.43 -6.30
CA CYS A 323 16.39 10.35 -6.23
C CYS A 323 15.79 9.70 -7.50
N GLU A 324 16.14 10.18 -8.70
CA GLU A 324 15.65 9.62 -9.96
C GLU A 324 16.02 8.13 -10.12
N CYS A 325 17.23 7.76 -9.70
CA CYS A 325 17.71 6.37 -9.72
C CYS A 325 16.94 5.49 -8.72
N GLN A 326 16.69 5.98 -7.50
CA GLN A 326 15.96 5.24 -6.46
C GLN A 326 14.48 5.09 -6.77
N VAL A 327 13.83 6.14 -7.29
CA VAL A 327 12.38 6.17 -7.50
C VAL A 327 11.99 5.56 -8.85
N TYR A 328 12.79 5.80 -9.89
CA TYR A 328 12.45 5.50 -11.29
C TYR A 328 13.49 4.66 -12.07
N GLU A 329 14.57 4.18 -11.43
CA GLU A 329 15.71 3.50 -12.11
C GLU A 329 16.41 4.36 -13.18
N ARG A 330 16.35 5.69 -13.05
CA ARG A 330 17.00 6.64 -13.98
C ARG A 330 18.32 7.14 -13.40
N CYS A 331 19.33 6.32 -13.58
CA CYS A 331 20.73 6.64 -13.33
C CYS A 331 21.40 6.90 -14.70
#